data_AF-A0A6G4AUP8-F1
#
_entry.id   AF-A0A6G4AUP8-F1
#
_cell.length_a   1.000
_cell.length_b   1.000
_cell.length_c   1.000
_cell.angle_alpha   90.00
_cell.angle_beta   90.00
_cell.angle_gamma   90.00
#
_symmetry.space_group_name_H-M   'P 1'
#
loop_
_entity.id
_entity.type
_entity.pdbx_description
1 polymer ?
#
loop_
_entity_poly.entity_id
_entity_poly.type
_entity_poly.pdbx_seq_one_letter_code
_entity_poly.pdbx_strand_id
1 'polypeptide(L)'
;MPEYDDDWDVPEDRDDPENEEDILEDEDIPEDEDVPDEEDILEEEIPDEESTLDEENIPDEGNTLDEEDTPAGDKKKKLTWKTVLLALVVFAIVGSLVQVVARGGFGGALNTTGSGGGGAPKKEHHSRPEQEIRPPKQPKTIRLGNQRVPQASGPIIVINPGLVTPGGSAAVEGGGFDKKATVDILLKARKSDTKGRAIGSVRSDKFGSIYARFTMPDNAGNRPATLVAQQRGSSKTAEAKVITGGAVGTAKINKMVGRPGDVVTVTARGFRPGEPIDVFWGRTTGIPVTTLHTDSSGGVGQAAIKVGVAPTGSSTLVLVGKRSKTTATAPFQMLAMYPSMKSKPYALKAGQRITLSANKFAPGERVLVYINSTGGLPAFTAQANGMGQIRDVAFNVPFGLKGRQTLMAIGDQSRAVVRSGFTVLPYTPSAEPSAFGGRAGTTLSFYVAGFAPGETVTAYAGSGSKAQRKIGTFQVDSRGKAAAVGSYKITPADESGVSFQLIGQKSGGVARASINMSQGRGD
;
A
#
# COMPACT_ATOMS: atom_id res chain seq x y z
N MET A 1 -48.54 9.88 -37.53
CA MET A 1 -49.37 9.96 -38.75
C MET A 1 -48.43 9.97 -39.96
N PRO A 2 -48.62 9.13 -40.98
CA PRO A 2 -49.75 8.21 -41.21
C PRO A 2 -49.44 6.73 -40.93
N GLU A 3 -50.52 5.96 -40.84
CA GLU A 3 -50.65 4.49 -40.81
C GLU A 3 -50.50 3.90 -42.22
N TYR A 4 -50.16 2.61 -42.33
CA TYR A 4 -50.83 1.65 -43.22
C TYR A 4 -50.50 0.22 -42.79
N ASP A 5 -51.54 -0.59 -42.85
CA ASP A 5 -51.71 -1.95 -42.36
C ASP A 5 -51.16 -3.04 -43.31
N ASP A 6 -51.23 -4.27 -42.76
CA ASP A 6 -51.55 -5.53 -43.43
C ASP A 6 -50.45 -6.42 -44.05
N ASP A 7 -50.75 -7.72 -43.93
CA ASP A 7 -50.27 -8.90 -44.67
C ASP A 7 -48.99 -9.61 -44.15
N TRP A 8 -48.89 -10.95 -44.09
CA TRP A 8 -49.76 -12.07 -44.50
C TRP A 8 -49.22 -13.40 -43.94
N ASP A 9 -50.04 -14.43 -44.13
CA ASP A 9 -49.93 -15.83 -43.73
C ASP A 9 -48.72 -16.67 -44.25
N VAL A 10 -48.47 -17.73 -43.45
CA VAL A 10 -47.67 -18.98 -43.54
C VAL A 10 -47.62 -19.65 -44.94
N PRO A 11 -46.63 -20.53 -45.27
CA PRO A 11 -46.76 -21.98 -44.95
C PRO A 11 -45.46 -22.83 -44.79
N GLU A 12 -45.64 -23.95 -44.07
CA GLU A 12 -45.16 -25.34 -44.27
C GLU A 12 -43.68 -25.75 -44.49
N ASP A 13 -43.29 -26.74 -43.67
CA ASP A 13 -42.53 -27.98 -43.93
C ASP A 13 -41.18 -27.96 -44.67
N ARG A 14 -40.16 -28.58 -44.03
CA ARG A 14 -39.19 -29.50 -44.66
C ARG A 14 -38.24 -30.17 -43.65
N ASP A 15 -38.45 -31.47 -43.51
CA ASP A 15 -37.49 -32.57 -43.72
C ASP A 15 -36.10 -32.56 -43.06
N ASP A 16 -35.97 -33.53 -42.16
CA ASP A 16 -34.76 -34.25 -41.73
C ASP A 16 -34.09 -34.99 -42.91
N PRO A 17 -32.77 -35.23 -42.87
CA PRO A 17 -32.33 -36.62 -43.05
C PRO A 17 -31.17 -37.06 -42.14
N GLU A 18 -31.32 -38.30 -41.65
CA GLU A 18 -30.28 -39.22 -41.20
C GLU A 18 -29.26 -39.53 -42.34
N ASN A 19 -27.97 -39.69 -42.01
CA ASN A 19 -27.16 -40.83 -42.48
C ASN A 19 -25.76 -40.92 -41.83
N GLU A 20 -25.49 -42.09 -41.22
CA GLU A 20 -24.33 -42.99 -41.35
C GLU A 20 -22.90 -42.43 -41.10
N GLU A 21 -22.24 -42.83 -40.00
CA GLU A 21 -21.31 -43.98 -39.87
C GLU A 21 -20.15 -43.99 -40.90
N ASP A 22 -18.94 -43.70 -40.42
CA ASP A 22 -17.72 -44.28 -40.98
C ASP A 22 -16.58 -44.37 -39.94
N ILE A 23 -15.88 -45.49 -40.04
CA ILE A 23 -14.91 -46.10 -39.13
C ILE A 23 -13.51 -45.82 -39.68
N LEU A 24 -12.57 -45.31 -38.87
CA LEU A 24 -11.10 -45.43 -39.06
C LEU A 24 -10.45 -45.30 -37.67
N GLU A 25 -9.98 -46.40 -37.07
CA GLU A 25 -8.68 -47.07 -37.25
C GLU A 25 -7.64 -46.59 -36.22
N ASP A 26 -7.06 -47.60 -35.56
CA ASP A 26 -6.07 -47.55 -34.50
C ASP A 26 -4.75 -46.88 -34.93
N GLU A 27 -4.21 -45.97 -34.12
CA GLU A 27 -2.78 -45.64 -34.12
C GLU A 27 -2.27 -45.43 -32.68
N ASP A 28 -1.61 -46.48 -32.20
CA ASP A 28 -0.35 -46.51 -31.44
C ASP A 28 -0.13 -45.53 -30.29
N ILE A 29 -0.29 -46.10 -29.08
CA ILE A 29 0.29 -45.64 -27.83
C ILE A 29 1.75 -46.13 -27.78
N PRO A 30 2.76 -45.27 -27.66
CA PRO A 30 4.06 -45.71 -27.14
C PRO A 30 4.05 -45.66 -25.62
N GLU A 31 4.05 -46.85 -25.02
CA GLU A 31 4.55 -47.10 -23.68
C GLU A 31 6.10 -47.07 -23.69
N ASP A 32 6.66 -46.63 -22.56
CA ASP A 32 8.02 -46.85 -22.07
C ASP A 32 9.22 -46.20 -22.81
N GLU A 33 9.71 -45.08 -22.26
CA GLU A 33 11.15 -44.86 -22.09
C GLU A 33 11.44 -44.18 -20.73
N ASP A 34 11.96 -45.01 -19.82
CA ASP A 34 13.05 -44.75 -18.86
C ASP A 34 13.11 -43.41 -18.13
N VAL A 35 12.71 -43.45 -16.86
CA VAL A 35 13.12 -42.52 -15.81
C VAL A 35 14.53 -42.91 -15.35
N PRO A 36 15.57 -42.07 -15.49
CA PRO A 36 16.82 -42.27 -14.80
C PRO A 36 16.72 -41.69 -13.37
N ASP A 37 17.12 -42.52 -12.42
CA ASP A 37 17.23 -42.25 -11.01
C ASP A 37 18.12 -41.03 -10.68
N GLU A 38 17.75 -40.35 -9.61
CA GLU A 38 18.56 -39.36 -8.91
C GLU A 38 19.81 -40.04 -8.33
N GLU A 39 20.99 -39.90 -8.95
CA GLU A 39 22.33 -39.78 -8.30
C GLU A 39 23.37 -39.48 -9.40
N ASP A 40 23.85 -38.23 -9.46
CA ASP A 40 25.22 -37.82 -9.85
C ASP A 40 25.22 -36.33 -10.25
N ILE A 41 25.41 -35.45 -9.26
CA ILE A 41 25.84 -34.07 -9.52
C ILE A 41 27.32 -34.02 -9.16
N LEU A 42 28.15 -34.21 -10.18
CA LEU A 42 29.57 -33.93 -10.13
C LEU A 42 29.79 -32.43 -9.89
N GLU A 43 30.72 -32.15 -8.99
CA GLU A 43 31.33 -30.85 -8.74
C GLU A 43 31.96 -30.33 -10.03
N GLU A 44 31.46 -29.21 -10.58
CA GLU A 44 32.20 -28.42 -11.57
C GLU A 44 32.76 -27.16 -10.91
N GLU A 45 34.09 -27.12 -10.91
CA GLU A 45 34.99 -26.03 -10.56
C GLU A 45 34.58 -24.69 -11.17
N ILE A 46 34.62 -23.65 -10.33
CA ILE A 46 34.62 -22.25 -10.74
C ILE A 46 36.09 -21.89 -11.03
N PRO A 47 36.46 -21.43 -12.24
CA PRO A 47 37.79 -20.88 -12.46
C PRO A 47 37.85 -19.43 -11.97
N ASP A 48 38.88 -19.16 -11.17
CA ASP A 48 39.30 -17.82 -10.72
C ASP A 48 39.82 -17.00 -11.91
N GLU A 49 39.11 -15.92 -12.27
CA GLU A 49 39.68 -14.88 -13.14
C GLU A 49 40.28 -13.75 -12.28
N GLU A 50 41.61 -13.76 -12.21
CA GLU A 50 42.43 -12.58 -11.91
C GLU A 50 42.17 -11.49 -12.97
N SER A 51 41.69 -10.32 -12.54
CA SER A 51 41.74 -9.10 -13.35
C SER A 51 42.75 -8.13 -12.77
N THR A 52 43.94 -8.11 -13.36
CA THR A 52 44.94 -7.05 -13.23
C THR A 52 44.39 -5.74 -13.81
N LEU A 53 44.32 -4.68 -13.01
CA LEU A 53 44.11 -3.32 -13.49
C LEU A 53 45.40 -2.52 -13.27
N ASP A 54 46.04 -2.19 -14.39
CA ASP A 54 47.16 -1.27 -14.49
C ASP A 54 46.72 0.15 -14.09
N GLU A 55 47.42 0.71 -13.11
CA GLU A 55 47.18 2.04 -12.56
C GLU A 55 48.04 3.08 -13.30
N GLU A 56 47.36 4.04 -13.94
CA GLU A 56 47.98 5.15 -14.65
C GLU A 56 48.62 6.14 -13.66
N ASN A 57 49.86 6.48 -13.97
CA ASN A 57 50.78 7.34 -13.24
C ASN A 57 50.39 8.82 -13.42
N ILE A 58 50.44 9.64 -12.36
CA ILE A 58 50.97 11.02 -12.34
C ILE A 58 51.08 11.48 -10.86
N PRO A 59 52.16 12.18 -10.46
CA PRO A 59 52.62 12.23 -9.07
C PRO A 59 52.26 13.55 -8.38
N ASP A 60 52.31 13.57 -7.06
CA ASP A 60 52.74 14.79 -6.36
C ASP A 60 53.41 14.51 -5.02
N GLU A 61 54.35 15.40 -4.71
CA GLU A 61 55.46 15.29 -3.79
C GLU A 61 55.09 15.43 -2.30
N GLY A 62 56.00 14.94 -1.44
CA GLY A 62 56.38 15.67 -0.23
C GLY A 62 56.12 14.99 1.12
N ASN A 63 57.20 14.45 1.69
CA ASN A 63 57.71 14.67 3.07
C ASN A 63 56.70 14.83 4.23
N THR A 64 56.83 14.23 5.42
CA THR A 64 57.99 13.75 6.18
C THR A 64 57.50 13.14 7.50
N LEU A 65 58.21 12.10 7.96
CA LEU A 65 58.65 11.82 9.34
C LEU A 65 57.62 11.83 10.49
N ASP A 66 57.47 10.69 11.19
CA ASP A 66 58.14 10.46 12.48
C ASP A 66 57.79 9.06 13.05
N GLU A 67 58.84 8.29 13.36
CA GLU A 67 58.86 7.22 14.37
C GLU A 67 58.53 7.85 15.75
N GLU A 68 57.89 7.21 16.71
CA GLU A 68 58.38 6.07 17.47
C GLU A 68 57.28 5.66 18.49
N ASP A 69 57.57 4.58 19.22
CA ASP A 69 57.08 4.25 20.56
C ASP A 69 56.01 3.16 20.70
N THR A 70 56.50 1.98 21.08
CA THR A 70 55.71 0.93 21.75
C THR A 70 56.25 0.80 23.17
N PRO A 71 55.39 0.74 24.19
CA PRO A 71 55.60 -0.33 25.15
C PRO A 71 54.32 -1.06 25.59
N ALA A 72 54.47 -2.38 25.60
CA ALA A 72 54.03 -3.32 26.63
C ALA A 72 52.62 -3.19 27.25
N GLY A 73 51.81 -4.20 26.93
CA GLY A 73 51.25 -5.06 27.97
C GLY A 73 49.91 -4.65 28.56
N ASP A 74 48.82 -5.01 27.88
CA ASP A 74 47.73 -5.71 28.56
C ASP A 74 46.85 -6.49 27.58
N LYS A 75 46.60 -7.77 27.89
CA LYS A 75 45.76 -8.67 27.08
C LYS A 75 44.30 -8.20 27.10
N LYS A 76 43.90 -7.33 26.18
CA LYS A 76 42.48 -7.00 25.95
C LYS A 76 41.86 -7.98 24.96
N LYS A 77 40.92 -8.80 25.47
CA LYS A 77 40.02 -9.64 24.68
C LYS A 77 39.34 -8.79 23.59
N LYS A 78 39.52 -9.15 22.31
CA LYS A 78 38.80 -8.55 21.19
C LYS A 78 37.30 -8.83 21.35
N LEU A 79 36.54 -7.83 21.82
CA LEU A 79 35.09 -7.84 21.80
C LEU A 79 34.64 -7.62 20.35
N THR A 80 34.10 -8.65 19.73
CA THR A 80 33.41 -8.56 18.44
C THR A 80 32.31 -7.50 18.48
N TRP A 81 32.08 -6.81 17.36
CA TRP A 81 31.01 -5.81 17.18
C TRP A 81 29.65 -6.27 17.74
N LYS A 82 29.35 -7.57 17.67
CA LYS A 82 28.13 -8.19 18.22
C LYS A 82 27.99 -8.03 19.74
N THR A 83 29.09 -8.06 20.50
CA THR A 83 29.07 -7.85 21.97
C THR A 83 28.96 -6.39 22.39
N VAL A 84 29.43 -5.44 21.57
CA VAL A 84 29.22 -4.00 21.79
C VAL A 84 27.75 -3.63 21.50
N LEU A 85 27.15 -4.25 20.49
CA LEU A 85 25.73 -4.05 20.15
C LEU A 85 24.79 -4.67 21.20
N LEU A 86 25.16 -5.81 21.78
CA LEU A 86 24.40 -6.45 22.86
C LEU A 86 24.52 -5.66 24.18
N ALA A 87 25.69 -5.08 24.48
CA ALA A 87 25.87 -4.19 25.63
C ALA A 87 25.10 -2.86 25.49
N LEU A 88 24.99 -2.30 24.28
CA LEU A 88 24.17 -1.10 24.00
C LEU A 88 22.67 -1.38 24.09
N VAL A 89 22.22 -2.58 23.68
CA VAL A 89 20.81 -3.00 23.85
C VAL A 89 20.46 -3.24 25.32
N VAL A 90 21.36 -3.81 26.11
CA VAL A 90 21.16 -3.96 27.57
C VAL A 90 21.18 -2.62 28.29
N PHE A 91 22.07 -1.68 27.92
CA PHE A 91 22.05 -0.32 28.50
C PHE A 91 20.83 0.50 28.08
N ALA A 92 20.27 0.29 26.89
CA ALA A 92 19.02 0.91 26.45
C ALA A 92 17.79 0.36 27.20
N ILE A 93 17.79 -0.94 27.53
CA ILE A 93 16.71 -1.60 28.29
C ILE A 93 16.78 -1.25 29.78
N VAL A 94 17.98 -1.11 30.36
CA VAL A 94 18.16 -0.66 31.76
C VAL A 94 17.95 0.86 31.88
N GLY A 95 18.35 1.65 30.88
CA GLY A 95 18.14 3.11 30.82
C GLY A 95 16.67 3.51 30.65
N SER A 96 15.87 2.74 29.90
CA SER A 96 14.43 3.03 29.75
C SER A 96 13.59 2.61 30.95
N LEU A 97 14.14 1.81 31.89
CA LEU A 97 13.45 1.44 33.14
C LEU A 97 13.72 2.44 34.28
N VAL A 98 14.83 3.18 34.25
CA VAL A 98 15.17 4.18 35.29
C VAL A 98 14.45 5.52 35.08
N GLN A 99 13.98 5.85 33.88
CA GLN A 99 13.21 7.08 33.63
C GLN A 99 11.70 6.96 33.89
N VAL A 100 11.17 5.76 34.14
CA VAL A 100 9.73 5.54 34.43
C VAL A 100 9.45 5.44 35.93
N VAL A 101 10.47 5.23 36.77
CA VAL A 101 10.33 5.29 38.25
C VAL A 101 10.52 6.71 38.80
N ALA A 102 11.02 7.67 38.00
CA ALA A 102 11.29 9.05 38.42
C ALA A 102 10.13 10.05 38.21
N ARG A 103 8.97 9.63 37.67
CA ARG A 103 7.79 10.51 37.51
C ARG A 103 6.49 9.77 37.83
N GLY A 104 6.23 9.57 39.12
CA GLY A 104 4.90 9.16 39.58
C GLY A 104 4.90 8.45 40.92
N GLY A 105 5.21 9.16 42.00
CA GLY A 105 5.15 8.62 43.36
C GLY A 105 4.66 9.67 44.34
N PHE A 106 3.35 9.69 44.59
CA PHE A 106 2.75 10.31 45.77
C PHE A 106 3.18 9.50 47.01
N GLY A 107 3.78 10.16 48.01
CA GLY A 107 4.05 9.54 49.31
C GLY A 107 5.16 10.22 50.10
N GLY A 108 4.87 11.39 50.69
CA GLY A 108 5.77 12.05 51.64
C GLY A 108 5.03 12.35 52.94
N ALA A 109 5.08 11.40 53.88
CA ALA A 109 4.74 11.62 55.27
C ALA A 109 5.90 12.37 55.94
N LEU A 110 5.65 13.58 56.43
CA LEU A 110 6.58 14.34 57.25
C LEU A 110 6.47 13.86 58.69
N ASN A 111 7.44 13.06 59.14
CA ASN A 111 7.73 12.92 60.56
C ASN A 111 8.70 14.01 61.00
N THR A 112 8.21 14.78 61.95
CA THR A 112 8.88 15.72 62.82
C THR A 112 9.78 14.97 63.81
N THR A 113 11.06 15.32 63.84
CA THR A 113 11.89 15.26 65.05
C THR A 113 12.76 16.50 65.05
N GLY A 114 12.64 17.29 66.12
CA GLY A 114 13.20 18.61 66.24
C GLY A 114 14.69 18.67 66.59
N SER A 115 15.27 19.81 66.25
CA SER A 115 16.42 20.51 66.83
C SER A 115 16.53 21.78 65.99
N GLY A 116 16.58 23.02 66.45
CA GLY A 116 16.81 23.64 67.75
C GLY A 116 17.26 25.07 67.41
N GLY A 117 16.84 26.07 68.18
CA GLY A 117 17.49 27.39 68.20
C GLY A 117 16.74 28.58 67.60
N GLY A 118 16.31 29.47 68.51
CA GLY A 118 16.60 30.90 68.37
C GLY A 118 15.45 31.85 68.02
N GLY A 119 15.00 32.63 69.02
CA GLY A 119 14.55 34.02 68.81
C GLY A 119 13.06 34.33 69.02
N ALA A 120 12.67 34.61 70.27
CA ALA A 120 11.55 35.50 70.60
C ALA A 120 12.04 36.98 70.64
N PRO A 121 11.20 38.04 70.85
CA PRO A 121 9.77 38.11 71.20
C PRO A 121 8.96 39.16 70.37
N LYS A 122 7.62 39.25 70.41
CA LYS A 122 6.81 39.92 71.46
C LYS A 122 5.31 39.58 71.33
N LYS A 123 4.68 39.52 72.51
CA LYS A 123 3.26 39.30 72.82
C LYS A 123 2.43 40.57 72.58
N GLU A 124 1.11 40.38 72.38
CA GLU A 124 0.10 41.03 73.23
C GLU A 124 -1.17 40.17 73.33
N HIS A 125 -1.73 40.16 74.54
CA HIS A 125 -2.81 39.30 75.06
C HIS A 125 -4.18 39.97 74.88
N HIS A 126 -5.23 39.20 74.58
CA HIS A 126 -6.56 39.43 75.17
C HIS A 126 -7.31 38.10 75.40
N SER A 127 -8.05 38.08 76.50
CA SER A 127 -8.47 36.93 77.31
C SER A 127 -9.92 36.49 77.04
N ARG A 128 -10.26 35.19 77.20
CA ARG A 128 -11.49 34.64 77.86
C ARG A 128 -11.63 33.10 77.72
N PRO A 129 -12.48 32.42 78.53
CA PRO A 129 -12.09 31.36 79.47
C PRO A 129 -12.21 29.94 78.92
N GLU A 130 -11.68 28.99 79.70
CA GLU A 130 -11.75 27.53 79.51
C GLU A 130 -13.14 27.03 79.12
N GLN A 131 -13.22 26.45 77.91
CA GLN A 131 -14.25 25.51 77.51
C GLN A 131 -13.69 24.10 77.60
N GLU A 132 -14.32 23.31 78.45
CA GLU A 132 -14.17 21.87 78.64
C GLU A 132 -14.03 21.13 77.29
N ILE A 133 -12.85 20.56 77.03
CA ILE A 133 -12.53 19.83 75.80
C ILE A 133 -13.25 18.46 75.86
N ARG A 134 -14.36 18.34 75.11
CA ARG A 134 -14.91 17.01 74.77
C ARG A 134 -14.03 16.39 73.67
N PRO A 135 -13.64 15.11 73.78
CA PRO A 135 -12.81 14.46 72.76
C PRO A 135 -13.57 14.40 71.42
N PRO A 136 -12.91 14.66 70.27
CA PRO A 136 -13.56 14.61 68.96
C PRO A 136 -13.96 13.17 68.64
N LYS A 137 -15.24 12.98 68.30
CA LYS A 137 -15.80 11.73 67.75
C LYS A 137 -14.91 11.25 66.60
N GLN A 138 -14.35 10.04 66.71
CA GLN A 138 -13.61 9.42 65.62
C GLN A 138 -14.49 9.36 64.34
N PRO A 139 -13.94 9.72 63.16
CA PRO A 139 -14.71 9.68 61.92
C PRO A 139 -15.14 8.26 61.59
N LYS A 140 -16.40 8.09 61.19
CA LYS A 140 -16.92 6.80 60.73
C LYS A 140 -16.14 6.36 59.49
N THR A 141 -15.76 5.08 59.44
CA THR A 141 -15.04 4.47 58.30
C THR A 141 -15.92 3.42 57.63
N ILE A 142 -15.79 3.30 56.30
CA ILE A 142 -16.46 2.25 55.52
C ILE A 142 -15.39 1.30 54.99
N ARG A 143 -15.67 -0.01 54.99
CA ARG A 143 -14.80 -1.03 54.41
C ARG A 143 -15.07 -1.16 52.91
N LEU A 144 -14.05 -0.93 52.09
CA LEU A 144 -14.05 -1.19 50.65
C LEU A 144 -12.97 -2.24 50.40
N GLY A 145 -13.37 -3.48 50.11
CA GLY A 145 -12.45 -4.63 50.18
C GLY A 145 -11.77 -4.73 51.55
N ASN A 146 -10.42 -4.75 51.56
CA ASN A 146 -9.59 -4.81 52.78
C ASN A 146 -9.18 -3.42 53.32
N GLN A 147 -9.55 -2.32 52.66
CA GLN A 147 -9.16 -0.97 53.09
C GLN A 147 -10.30 -0.22 53.80
N ARG A 148 -9.94 0.58 54.81
CA ARG A 148 -10.85 1.48 55.52
C ARG A 148 -10.70 2.88 54.95
N VAL A 149 -11.77 3.41 54.37
CA VAL A 149 -11.80 4.76 53.80
C VAL A 149 -12.57 5.69 54.76
N PRO A 150 -12.07 6.91 55.04
CA PRO A 150 -12.81 7.90 55.82
C PRO A 150 -14.14 8.22 55.12
N GLN A 151 -15.25 8.22 55.87
CA GLN A 151 -16.54 8.66 55.34
C GLN A 151 -16.48 10.18 55.11
N ALA A 152 -16.08 10.60 53.91
CA ALA A 152 -16.43 11.93 53.42
C ALA A 152 -17.96 12.05 53.38
N SER A 153 -18.51 13.26 53.43
CA SER A 153 -19.95 13.52 53.67
C SER A 153 -20.93 13.04 52.57
N GLY A 154 -20.53 12.12 51.68
CA GLY A 154 -21.34 11.58 50.60
C GLY A 154 -20.98 10.14 50.23
N PRO A 155 -21.80 9.50 49.37
CA PRO A 155 -21.56 8.14 48.90
C PRO A 155 -20.35 8.06 47.95
N ILE A 156 -19.74 6.88 47.89
CA ILE A 156 -18.60 6.55 47.00
C ILE A 156 -18.87 5.25 46.23
N ILE A 157 -18.32 5.15 45.03
CA ILE A 157 -18.31 3.92 44.22
C ILE A 157 -16.95 3.70 43.54
N VAL A 158 -16.61 2.44 43.29
CA VAL A 158 -15.46 1.99 42.51
C VAL A 158 -15.93 0.91 41.53
N ILE A 159 -15.24 0.81 40.38
CA ILE A 159 -15.56 -0.14 39.31
C ILE A 159 -14.42 -1.15 39.21
N ASN A 160 -14.77 -2.44 39.16
CA ASN A 160 -13.83 -3.53 39.01
C ASN A 160 -14.27 -4.51 37.91
N PRO A 161 -13.52 -4.64 36.79
CA PRO A 161 -12.35 -3.84 36.41
C PRO A 161 -12.74 -2.43 35.91
N GLY A 162 -11.84 -1.46 36.04
CA GLY A 162 -12.06 -0.08 35.56
C GLY A 162 -11.99 0.10 34.04
N LEU A 163 -11.49 -0.90 33.31
CA LEU A 163 -11.50 -1.00 31.85
C LEU A 163 -12.48 -2.10 31.44
N VAL A 164 -13.50 -1.76 30.65
CA VAL A 164 -14.55 -2.69 30.25
C VAL A 164 -14.79 -2.57 28.74
N THR A 165 -14.71 -3.69 28.03
CA THR A 165 -15.03 -3.75 26.61
C THR A 165 -16.52 -3.53 26.38
N PRO A 166 -16.96 -3.02 25.22
CA PRO A 166 -18.37 -3.02 24.84
C PRO A 166 -18.96 -4.43 24.94
N GLY A 167 -20.03 -4.57 25.73
CA GLY A 167 -20.66 -5.84 26.06
C GLY A 167 -19.89 -6.74 27.04
N GLY A 168 -18.77 -6.26 27.58
CA GLY A 168 -18.05 -6.86 28.71
C GLY A 168 -18.78 -6.63 30.04
N SER A 169 -18.45 -7.42 31.06
CA SER A 169 -19.06 -7.30 32.39
C SER A 169 -18.09 -6.69 33.40
N ALA A 170 -18.62 -5.89 34.32
CA ALA A 170 -17.88 -5.35 35.46
C ALA A 170 -18.76 -5.30 36.70
N ALA A 171 -18.12 -5.11 37.85
CA ALA A 171 -18.79 -4.88 39.13
C ALA A 171 -18.65 -3.41 39.55
N VAL A 172 -19.68 -2.88 40.18
CA VAL A 172 -19.65 -1.63 40.93
C VAL A 172 -19.77 -1.96 42.42
N GLU A 173 -18.83 -1.46 43.20
CA GLU A 173 -18.79 -1.59 44.66
C GLU A 173 -18.85 -0.20 45.27
N GLY A 174 -19.65 0.00 46.30
CA GLY A 174 -19.80 1.32 46.88
C GLY A 174 -20.36 1.33 48.29
N GLY A 175 -20.31 2.49 48.92
CA GLY A 175 -20.78 2.70 50.29
C GLY A 175 -21.15 4.15 50.58
N GLY A 176 -21.90 4.37 51.66
CA GLY A 176 -22.36 5.71 52.07
C GLY A 176 -23.77 6.06 51.62
N PHE A 177 -24.51 5.10 51.05
CA PHE A 177 -25.94 5.23 50.76
C PHE A 177 -26.79 4.99 52.01
N ASP A 178 -28.07 5.36 51.98
CA ASP A 178 -29.00 5.03 53.07
C ASP A 178 -29.21 3.52 53.14
N LYS A 179 -29.51 3.01 54.34
CA LYS A 179 -29.71 1.57 54.58
C LYS A 179 -30.92 1.06 53.80
N LYS A 180 -30.79 -0.10 53.14
CA LYS A 180 -31.88 -0.73 52.37
C LYS A 180 -32.47 0.17 51.27
N ALA A 181 -31.77 1.21 50.84
CA ALA A 181 -32.19 2.13 49.79
C ALA A 181 -31.97 1.51 48.40
N THR A 182 -32.78 1.92 47.43
CA THR A 182 -32.60 1.54 46.02
C THR A 182 -31.65 2.54 45.37
N VAL A 183 -30.60 2.03 44.74
CA VAL A 183 -29.59 2.81 44.02
C VAL A 183 -29.63 2.42 42.56
N ASP A 184 -29.94 3.38 41.70
CA ASP A 184 -29.95 3.23 40.26
C ASP A 184 -28.53 3.44 39.71
N ILE A 185 -28.09 2.53 38.85
CA ILE A 185 -26.77 2.57 38.20
C ILE A 185 -26.96 3.10 36.78
N LEU A 186 -26.46 4.30 36.54
CA LEU A 186 -26.61 5.06 35.31
C LEU A 186 -25.25 5.18 34.61
N LEU A 187 -25.22 5.04 33.29
CA LEU A 187 -24.04 5.24 32.47
C LEU A 187 -24.19 6.52 31.64
N LYS A 188 -23.34 7.50 31.91
CA LYS A 188 -23.18 8.71 31.10
C LYS A 188 -22.07 8.48 30.09
N ALA A 189 -22.43 8.21 28.83
CA ALA A 189 -21.48 7.90 27.77
C ALA A 189 -20.69 9.12 27.25
N ARG A 190 -21.19 10.33 27.53
CA ARG A 190 -20.58 11.61 27.12
C ARG A 190 -20.69 12.61 28.26
N LYS A 191 -19.78 13.59 28.31
CA LYS A 191 -19.84 14.68 29.30
C LYS A 191 -21.12 15.52 29.20
N SER A 192 -21.73 15.57 28.01
CA SER A 192 -23.01 16.26 27.75
C SER A 192 -24.25 15.46 28.16
N ASP A 193 -24.10 14.20 28.57
CA ASP A 193 -25.21 13.35 28.99
C ASP A 193 -25.61 13.69 30.44
N THR A 194 -26.72 14.42 30.58
CA THR A 194 -27.19 14.93 31.88
C THR A 194 -27.99 13.89 32.66
N LYS A 195 -28.64 12.93 31.99
CA LYS A 195 -29.51 11.94 32.64
C LYS A 195 -28.82 10.58 32.80
N GLY A 196 -27.93 10.20 31.88
CA GLY A 196 -27.33 8.87 31.86
C GLY A 196 -28.34 7.77 31.51
N ARG A 197 -27.86 6.67 30.95
CA ARG A 197 -28.69 5.49 30.65
C ARG A 197 -28.69 4.54 31.84
N ALA A 198 -29.86 4.15 32.35
CA ALA A 198 -29.93 3.10 33.36
C ALA A 198 -29.39 1.77 32.80
N ILE A 199 -28.42 1.19 33.49
CA ILE A 199 -27.82 -0.11 33.17
C ILE A 199 -28.00 -1.14 34.28
N GLY A 200 -28.56 -0.75 35.42
CA GLY A 200 -28.90 -1.64 36.51
C GLY A 200 -29.47 -0.89 37.71
N SER A 201 -29.94 -1.62 38.73
CA SER A 201 -30.28 -1.08 40.03
C SER A 201 -29.91 -2.09 41.12
N VAL A 202 -29.60 -1.61 42.32
CA VAL A 202 -29.18 -2.44 43.45
C VAL A 202 -29.72 -1.87 44.75
N ARG A 203 -30.06 -2.75 45.69
CA ARG A 203 -30.46 -2.35 47.03
C ARG A 203 -29.24 -2.35 47.95
N SER A 204 -29.02 -1.25 48.65
CA SER A 204 -27.95 -1.17 49.65
C SER A 204 -28.24 -2.08 50.84
N ASP A 205 -27.18 -2.54 51.51
CA ASP A 205 -27.30 -3.40 52.68
C ASP A 205 -27.67 -2.60 53.97
N LYS A 206 -27.62 -3.28 55.12
CA LYS A 206 -27.87 -2.68 56.44
C LYS A 206 -26.84 -1.62 56.86
N PHE A 207 -25.74 -1.50 56.13
CA PHE A 207 -24.65 -0.57 56.35
C PHE A 207 -24.57 0.52 55.26
N GLY A 208 -25.42 0.47 54.24
CA GLY A 208 -25.42 1.44 53.15
C GLY A 208 -24.40 1.12 52.04
N SER A 209 -23.95 -0.14 51.96
CA SER A 209 -23.04 -0.64 50.95
C SER A 209 -23.79 -1.27 49.77
N ILE A 210 -23.22 -1.20 48.57
CA ILE A 210 -23.77 -1.77 47.34
C ILE A 210 -22.73 -2.63 46.63
N TYR A 211 -23.21 -3.71 45.99
CA TYR A 211 -22.46 -4.53 45.05
C TYR A 211 -23.39 -4.88 43.88
N ALA A 212 -23.05 -4.50 42.66
CA ALA A 212 -23.84 -4.85 41.49
C ALA A 212 -22.94 -5.20 40.31
N ARG A 213 -23.33 -6.23 39.55
CA ARG A 213 -22.74 -6.51 38.24
C ARG A 213 -23.52 -5.78 37.16
N PHE A 214 -22.80 -5.23 36.20
CA PHE A 214 -23.40 -4.63 35.02
C PHE A 214 -22.67 -5.08 33.76
N THR A 215 -23.40 -5.05 32.64
CA THR A 215 -22.84 -5.30 31.31
C THR A 215 -22.73 -3.96 30.58
N MET A 216 -21.55 -3.67 30.06
CA MET A 216 -21.30 -2.47 29.28
C MET A 216 -22.13 -2.51 27.99
N PRO A 217 -22.80 -1.43 27.58
CA PRO A 217 -23.54 -1.41 26.33
C PRO A 217 -22.68 -1.75 25.11
N ASP A 218 -23.22 -2.53 24.15
CA ASP A 218 -22.49 -2.88 22.92
C ASP A 218 -22.18 -1.66 22.04
N ASN A 219 -22.96 -0.59 22.16
CA ASN A 219 -22.76 0.66 21.44
C ASN A 219 -21.91 1.69 22.21
N ALA A 220 -21.24 1.27 23.30
CA ALA A 220 -20.26 2.11 23.96
C ALA A 220 -19.11 2.42 23.00
N GLY A 221 -18.82 3.71 22.79
CA GLY A 221 -17.66 4.14 21.99
C GLY A 221 -16.34 3.84 22.68
N ASN A 222 -15.20 4.25 22.11
CA ASN A 222 -13.86 4.10 22.72
C ASN A 222 -13.48 5.28 23.63
N ARG A 223 -14.44 5.88 24.35
CA ARG A 223 -14.21 7.10 25.14
C ARG A 223 -14.52 6.84 26.61
N PRO A 224 -13.77 7.43 27.56
CA PRO A 224 -14.11 7.32 28.98
C PRO A 224 -15.57 7.73 29.21
N ALA A 225 -16.31 6.89 29.92
CA ALA A 225 -17.67 7.16 30.36
C ALA A 225 -17.70 7.33 31.89
N THR A 226 -18.78 7.92 32.40
CA THR A 226 -18.99 8.07 33.83
C THR A 226 -20.12 7.16 34.27
N LEU A 227 -19.85 6.27 35.21
CA LEU A 227 -20.86 5.53 35.94
C LEU A 227 -21.34 6.39 37.11
N VAL A 228 -22.66 6.48 37.27
CA VAL A 228 -23.30 7.23 38.36
C VAL A 228 -24.20 6.30 39.13
N ALA A 229 -23.96 6.17 40.42
CA ALA A 229 -24.85 5.50 41.36
C ALA A 229 -25.71 6.57 42.04
N GLN A 230 -27.00 6.60 41.72
CA GLN A 230 -27.96 7.59 42.22
C GLN A 230 -28.98 6.90 43.13
N GLN A 231 -29.08 7.35 44.38
CA GLN A 231 -30.10 6.85 45.29
C GLN A 231 -31.48 7.42 44.93
N ARG A 232 -32.49 6.56 44.81
CA ARG A 232 -33.85 6.98 44.49
C ARG A 232 -34.47 7.80 45.64
N GLY A 233 -35.14 8.89 45.30
CA GLY A 233 -35.79 9.77 46.28
C GLY A 233 -34.82 10.55 47.18
N SER A 234 -33.55 10.69 46.76
CA SER A 234 -32.50 11.39 47.50
C SER A 234 -31.54 12.11 46.55
N SER A 235 -30.78 13.08 47.06
CA SER A 235 -29.70 13.76 46.33
C SER A 235 -28.35 13.01 46.42
N LYS A 236 -28.31 11.85 47.11
CA LYS A 236 -27.09 11.04 47.26
C LYS A 236 -26.69 10.40 45.93
N THR A 237 -25.58 10.89 45.37
CA THR A 237 -24.98 10.36 44.13
C THR A 237 -23.49 10.13 44.29
N ALA A 238 -22.98 9.04 43.72
CA ALA A 238 -21.56 8.76 43.61
C ALA A 238 -21.19 8.52 42.14
N GLU A 239 -20.02 8.99 41.71
CA GLU A 239 -19.55 8.82 40.32
C GLU A 239 -18.22 8.09 40.27
N ALA A 240 -18.03 7.24 39.25
CA ALA A 240 -16.76 6.61 38.92
C ALA A 240 -16.53 6.64 37.40
N LYS A 241 -15.27 6.85 37.00
CA LYS A 241 -14.90 6.77 35.57
C LYS A 241 -14.74 5.31 35.17
N VAL A 242 -15.36 4.92 34.06
CA VAL A 242 -15.12 3.66 33.37
C VAL A 242 -14.44 3.96 32.04
N ILE A 243 -13.31 3.30 31.80
CA ILE A 243 -12.65 3.37 30.49
C ILE A 243 -13.31 2.32 29.61
N THR A 244 -13.73 2.77 28.43
CA THR A 244 -14.40 1.93 27.45
C THR A 244 -13.49 1.84 26.24
N GLY A 245 -13.13 0.62 25.86
CA GLY A 245 -12.16 0.37 24.81
C GLY A 245 -11.96 -1.13 24.62
N GLY A 246 -11.44 -1.50 23.46
CA GLY A 246 -11.04 -2.87 23.18
C GLY A 246 -9.99 -3.36 24.15
N ALA A 247 -10.09 -4.63 24.56
CA ALA A 247 -8.99 -5.29 25.26
C ALA A 247 -7.80 -5.49 24.30
N VAL A 248 -6.64 -5.84 24.86
CA VAL A 248 -5.51 -6.30 24.05
C VAL A 248 -5.61 -7.82 23.95
N GLY A 249 -5.83 -8.31 22.73
CA GLY A 249 -5.79 -9.73 22.41
C GLY A 249 -4.36 -10.18 22.08
N THR A 250 -4.17 -11.48 21.94
CA THR A 250 -2.90 -12.06 21.48
C THR A 250 -3.07 -12.60 20.08
N ALA A 251 -2.13 -12.34 19.18
CA ALA A 251 -2.05 -12.96 17.86
C ALA A 251 -0.69 -13.63 17.67
N LYS A 252 -0.69 -14.79 17.00
CA LYS A 252 0.50 -15.51 16.57
C LYS A 252 0.33 -15.91 15.11
N ILE A 253 1.42 -15.87 14.37
CA ILE A 253 1.48 -16.28 12.97
C ILE A 253 2.58 -17.32 12.81
N ASN A 254 2.34 -18.33 11.99
CA ASN A 254 3.32 -19.41 11.76
C ASN A 254 4.57 -18.92 11.01
N LYS A 255 4.42 -17.90 10.17
CA LYS A 255 5.47 -17.31 9.36
C LYS A 255 5.49 -15.81 9.60
N MET A 256 6.62 -15.29 10.10
CA MET A 256 6.80 -13.86 10.39
C MET A 256 7.37 -13.06 9.21
N VAL A 257 7.48 -13.66 8.03
CA VAL A 257 8.04 -13.03 6.82
C VAL A 257 7.32 -13.52 5.57
N GLY A 258 7.07 -12.64 4.61
CA GLY A 258 6.43 -13.03 3.35
C GLY A 258 6.13 -11.86 2.42
N ARG A 259 5.66 -12.20 1.22
CA ARG A 259 5.26 -11.24 0.17
C ARG A 259 3.73 -11.11 0.11
N PRO A 260 3.19 -10.01 -0.43
CA PRO A 260 1.77 -9.93 -0.74
C PRO A 260 1.31 -11.13 -1.58
N GLY A 261 0.19 -11.75 -1.20
CA GLY A 261 -0.34 -12.95 -1.83
C GLY A 261 0.06 -14.27 -1.16
N ASP A 262 1.15 -14.30 -0.38
CA ASP A 262 1.54 -15.49 0.41
C ASP A 262 0.39 -15.89 1.35
N VAL A 263 0.32 -17.16 1.72
CA VAL A 263 -0.63 -17.64 2.73
C VAL A 263 0.11 -17.87 4.05
N VAL A 264 -0.46 -17.35 5.14
CA VAL A 264 0.02 -17.57 6.50
C VAL A 264 -1.12 -18.06 7.39
N THR A 265 -0.75 -18.77 8.45
CA THR A 265 -1.70 -19.32 9.42
C THR A 265 -1.66 -18.48 10.69
N VAL A 266 -2.82 -18.00 11.13
CA VAL A 266 -2.99 -17.14 12.30
C VAL A 266 -3.70 -17.89 13.41
N THR A 267 -3.22 -17.71 14.63
CA THR A 267 -3.95 -18.04 15.86
C THR A 267 -4.14 -16.78 16.68
N ALA A 268 -5.35 -16.54 17.16
CA ALA A 268 -5.67 -15.34 17.93
C ALA A 268 -6.56 -15.65 19.15
N ARG A 269 -6.47 -14.85 20.22
CA ARG A 269 -7.27 -14.99 21.44
C ARG A 269 -7.56 -13.63 22.06
N GLY A 270 -8.57 -13.59 22.95
CA GLY A 270 -8.95 -12.39 23.72
C GLY A 270 -10.11 -11.59 23.10
N PHE A 271 -10.77 -12.16 22.09
CA PHE A 271 -11.93 -11.60 21.43
C PHE A 271 -13.22 -12.12 22.07
N ARG A 272 -14.38 -11.53 21.71
CA ARG A 272 -15.69 -12.04 22.15
C ARG A 272 -16.04 -13.33 21.39
N PRO A 273 -16.72 -14.29 22.00
CA PRO A 273 -17.20 -15.49 21.31
C PRO A 273 -18.09 -15.17 20.09
N GLY A 274 -17.87 -15.85 18.97
CA GLY A 274 -18.66 -15.70 17.74
C GLY A 274 -18.60 -14.31 17.07
N GLU A 275 -17.64 -13.46 17.43
CA GLU A 275 -17.51 -12.14 16.85
C GLU A 275 -16.71 -12.14 15.53
N PRO A 276 -17.08 -11.31 14.56
CA PRO A 276 -16.26 -11.07 13.39
C PRO A 276 -15.04 -10.20 13.74
N ILE A 277 -13.89 -10.56 13.18
CA ILE A 277 -12.59 -9.88 13.31
C ILE A 277 -12.13 -9.42 11.93
N ASP A 278 -11.95 -8.12 11.77
CA ASP A 278 -11.37 -7.56 10.55
C ASP A 278 -9.83 -7.67 10.58
N VAL A 279 -9.24 -8.17 9.48
CA VAL A 279 -7.81 -8.45 9.37
C VAL A 279 -7.11 -7.43 8.47
N PHE A 280 -6.02 -6.85 8.97
CA PHE A 280 -5.25 -5.83 8.27
C PHE A 280 -3.75 -6.08 8.32
N TRP A 281 -3.01 -5.45 7.41
CA TRP A 281 -1.55 -5.46 7.37
C TRP A 281 -1.00 -4.03 7.40
N GLY A 282 -0.13 -3.74 8.37
CA GLY A 282 0.55 -2.47 8.58
C GLY A 282 -0.33 -1.33 9.11
N ARG A 283 -1.55 -1.17 8.60
CA ARG A 283 -2.50 -0.12 8.98
C ARG A 283 -3.92 -0.65 9.06
N THR A 284 -4.73 -0.10 9.98
CA THR A 284 -6.15 -0.45 10.16
C THR A 284 -7.10 0.44 9.35
N THR A 285 -6.56 1.38 8.58
CA THR A 285 -7.35 2.24 7.68
C THR A 285 -7.53 1.57 6.32
N GLY A 286 -8.77 1.51 5.85
CA GLY A 286 -9.14 0.95 4.55
C GLY A 286 -9.96 -0.33 4.64
N ILE A 287 -9.97 -1.09 3.55
CA ILE A 287 -10.72 -2.35 3.42
C ILE A 287 -9.88 -3.46 4.07
N PRO A 288 -10.45 -4.28 4.98
CA PRO A 288 -9.75 -5.42 5.55
C PRO A 288 -9.45 -6.46 4.46
N VAL A 289 -8.34 -7.18 4.61
CA VAL A 289 -7.95 -8.23 3.66
C VAL A 289 -8.90 -9.42 3.75
N THR A 290 -9.39 -9.71 4.95
CA THR A 290 -10.42 -10.71 5.20
C THR A 290 -11.11 -10.43 6.54
N THR A 291 -12.22 -11.10 6.79
CA THR A 291 -12.89 -11.13 8.09
C THR A 291 -12.89 -12.56 8.61
N LEU A 292 -12.34 -12.75 9.80
CA LEU A 292 -12.35 -14.03 10.53
C LEU A 292 -13.51 -14.05 11.52
N HIS A 293 -13.87 -15.24 11.99
CA HIS A 293 -14.87 -15.41 13.05
C HIS A 293 -14.25 -16.15 14.23
N THR A 294 -14.52 -15.68 15.45
CA THR A 294 -14.08 -16.38 16.65
C THR A 294 -14.96 -17.57 16.99
N ASP A 295 -14.35 -18.57 17.61
CA ASP A 295 -15.03 -19.71 18.20
C ASP A 295 -15.80 -19.32 19.48
N SER A 296 -16.42 -20.32 20.12
CA SER A 296 -17.16 -20.15 21.39
C SER A 296 -16.29 -19.70 22.57
N SER A 297 -14.96 -19.83 22.47
CA SER A 297 -13.99 -19.38 23.48
C SER A 297 -13.47 -17.97 23.22
N GLY A 298 -13.86 -17.33 22.12
CA GLY A 298 -13.32 -16.02 21.71
C GLY A 298 -11.91 -16.10 21.10
N GLY A 299 -11.56 -17.27 20.57
CA GLY A 299 -10.31 -17.54 19.86
C GLY A 299 -10.51 -17.73 18.36
N VAL A 300 -9.41 -17.69 17.62
CA VAL A 300 -9.31 -18.16 16.24
C VAL A 300 -8.18 -19.17 16.20
N GLY A 301 -8.47 -20.41 15.80
CA GLY A 301 -7.49 -21.48 15.67
C GLY A 301 -7.05 -21.67 14.21
N GLN A 302 -5.75 -21.59 13.95
CA GLN A 302 -5.11 -21.94 12.67
C GLN A 302 -5.82 -21.43 11.39
N ALA A 303 -6.30 -20.19 11.40
CA ALA A 303 -6.95 -19.62 10.22
C ALA A 303 -5.92 -19.28 9.14
N ALA A 304 -6.09 -19.82 7.94
CA ALA A 304 -5.30 -19.44 6.77
C ALA A 304 -5.77 -18.08 6.23
N ILE A 305 -4.85 -17.12 6.13
CA ILE A 305 -5.11 -15.80 5.55
C ILE A 305 -4.08 -15.48 4.48
N LYS A 306 -4.49 -14.70 3.47
CA LYS A 306 -3.57 -14.10 2.52
C LYS A 306 -2.86 -12.91 3.14
N VAL A 307 -1.57 -12.81 2.89
CA VAL A 307 -0.76 -11.63 3.18
C VAL A 307 -1.21 -10.51 2.25
N GLY A 308 -1.66 -9.40 2.83
CA GLY A 308 -2.10 -8.23 2.09
C GLY A 308 -0.94 -7.38 1.59
N VAL A 309 -1.29 -6.29 0.91
CA VAL A 309 -0.30 -5.29 0.49
C VAL A 309 -0.04 -4.30 1.61
N ALA A 310 1.21 -4.18 2.02
CA ALA A 310 1.69 -3.21 3.01
C ALA A 310 3.08 -2.68 2.59
N PRO A 311 3.58 -1.58 3.20
CA PRO A 311 4.95 -1.12 2.95
C PRO A 311 5.97 -2.23 3.19
N THR A 312 6.97 -2.31 2.32
CA THR A 312 8.10 -3.24 2.45
C THR A 312 8.92 -2.94 3.69
N GLY A 313 9.41 -3.98 4.37
CA GLY A 313 10.16 -3.86 5.62
C GLY A 313 9.34 -4.32 6.82
N SER A 314 9.63 -3.74 7.99
CA SER A 314 8.91 -4.06 9.23
C SER A 314 7.44 -3.64 9.12
N SER A 315 6.55 -4.61 9.29
CA SER A 315 5.11 -4.49 9.20
C SER A 315 4.46 -5.26 10.36
N THR A 316 3.14 -5.29 10.39
CA THR A 316 2.39 -5.89 11.50
C THR A 316 1.05 -6.43 10.98
N LEU A 317 0.71 -7.65 11.35
CA LEU A 317 -0.67 -8.14 11.26
C LEU A 317 -1.49 -7.46 12.35
N VAL A 318 -2.62 -6.87 12.00
CA VAL A 318 -3.55 -6.25 12.95
C VAL A 318 -4.92 -6.88 12.82
N LEU A 319 -5.44 -7.39 13.93
CA LEU A 319 -6.76 -8.00 14.06
C LEU A 319 -7.64 -7.10 14.91
N VAL A 320 -8.82 -6.72 14.41
CA VAL A 320 -9.75 -5.82 15.11
C VAL A 320 -11.13 -6.47 15.24
N GLY A 321 -11.55 -6.76 16.47
CA GLY A 321 -12.89 -7.28 16.74
C GLY A 321 -13.95 -6.23 16.45
N LYS A 322 -14.95 -6.54 15.63
CA LYS A 322 -15.95 -5.55 15.21
C LYS A 322 -16.88 -5.14 16.35
N ARG A 323 -17.15 -6.04 17.31
CA ARG A 323 -18.03 -5.80 18.45
C ARG A 323 -17.24 -5.38 19.68
N SER A 324 -16.27 -6.20 20.10
CA SER A 324 -15.43 -5.95 21.29
C SER A 324 -14.50 -4.76 21.15
N LYS A 325 -14.16 -4.39 19.90
CA LYS A 325 -13.06 -3.48 19.56
C LYS A 325 -11.69 -3.96 20.02
N THR A 326 -11.58 -5.20 20.53
CA THR A 326 -10.30 -5.81 20.91
C THR A 326 -9.36 -5.76 19.73
N THR A 327 -8.12 -5.37 19.99
CA THR A 327 -7.06 -5.39 18.99
C THR A 327 -6.00 -6.40 19.38
N ALA A 328 -5.57 -7.23 18.43
CA ALA A 328 -4.42 -8.11 18.59
C ALA A 328 -3.44 -7.87 17.43
N THR A 329 -2.15 -7.89 17.72
CA THR A 329 -1.10 -7.65 16.73
C THR A 329 -0.06 -8.76 16.73
N ALA A 330 0.56 -9.00 15.57
CA ALA A 330 1.72 -9.86 15.43
C ALA A 330 2.75 -9.20 14.50
N PRO A 331 4.05 -9.18 14.85
CA PRO A 331 5.08 -8.61 14.01
C PRO A 331 5.22 -9.39 12.70
N PHE A 332 5.48 -8.70 11.59
CA PHE A 332 5.68 -9.34 10.29
C PHE A 332 6.63 -8.56 9.41
N GLN A 333 7.56 -9.24 8.75
CA GLN A 333 8.45 -8.65 7.76
C GLN A 333 7.84 -8.76 6.36
N MET A 334 7.44 -7.63 5.79
CA MET A 334 6.96 -7.55 4.41
C MET A 334 8.14 -7.54 3.43
N LEU A 335 8.23 -8.54 2.59
CA LEU A 335 9.23 -8.62 1.53
C LEU A 335 8.81 -7.79 0.31
N ALA A 336 9.80 -7.21 -0.37
CA ALA A 336 9.60 -6.57 -1.66
C ALA A 336 9.16 -7.57 -2.73
N MET A 337 8.39 -7.08 -3.70
CA MET A 337 8.04 -7.84 -4.90
C MET A 337 9.00 -7.48 -6.03
N TYR A 338 9.37 -8.48 -6.82
CA TYR A 338 10.25 -8.34 -7.97
C TYR A 338 9.50 -8.80 -9.23
N PRO A 339 8.61 -7.96 -9.77
CA PRO A 339 7.90 -8.28 -11.00
C PRO A 339 8.84 -8.42 -12.18
N SER A 340 8.45 -9.25 -13.15
CA SER A 340 9.12 -9.33 -14.46
C SER A 340 8.15 -8.97 -15.57
N MET A 341 8.66 -8.42 -16.67
CA MET A 341 7.86 -7.89 -17.76
C MET A 341 8.53 -8.17 -19.10
N LYS A 342 7.72 -8.48 -20.10
CA LYS A 342 8.14 -8.70 -21.48
C LYS A 342 7.25 -7.88 -22.40
N SER A 343 7.86 -7.19 -23.35
CA SER A 343 7.15 -6.50 -24.43
C SER A 343 7.50 -7.12 -25.78
N LYS A 344 6.51 -7.31 -26.65
CA LYS A 344 6.67 -7.88 -27.99
C LYS A 344 5.84 -7.11 -29.03
N PRO A 345 6.38 -6.81 -30.22
CA PRO A 345 7.78 -7.02 -30.63
C PRO A 345 8.74 -6.08 -29.90
N TYR A 346 10.04 -6.38 -29.90
CA TYR A 346 11.07 -5.54 -29.29
C TYR A 346 11.44 -4.31 -30.16
N ALA A 347 11.10 -4.35 -31.45
CA ALA A 347 11.30 -3.24 -32.38
C ALA A 347 10.11 -3.15 -33.34
N LEU A 348 9.59 -1.95 -33.55
CA LEU A 348 8.43 -1.67 -34.38
C LEU A 348 8.36 -0.19 -34.76
N LYS A 349 7.57 0.17 -35.76
CA LYS A 349 7.31 1.57 -36.15
C LYS A 349 6.19 2.16 -35.29
N ALA A 350 6.17 3.49 -35.17
CA ALA A 350 5.03 4.19 -34.56
C ALA A 350 3.71 3.84 -35.29
N GLY A 351 2.61 3.75 -34.57
CA GLY A 351 1.31 3.30 -35.07
C GLY A 351 1.13 1.78 -35.08
N GLN A 352 2.20 0.99 -34.99
CA GLN A 352 2.10 -0.46 -34.84
C GLN A 352 1.78 -0.83 -33.38
N ARG A 353 1.20 -2.03 -33.22
CA ARG A 353 0.76 -2.56 -31.94
C ARG A 353 1.90 -3.28 -31.22
N ILE A 354 2.08 -2.97 -29.94
CA ILE A 354 2.97 -3.69 -29.03
C ILE A 354 2.14 -4.33 -27.92
N THR A 355 2.52 -5.54 -27.54
CA THR A 355 1.88 -6.33 -26.49
C THR A 355 2.81 -6.43 -25.28
N LEU A 356 2.22 -6.33 -24.09
CA LEU A 356 2.88 -6.36 -22.80
C LEU A 356 2.33 -7.52 -21.97
N SER A 357 3.24 -8.33 -21.43
CA SER A 357 2.92 -9.38 -20.47
C SER A 357 3.85 -9.26 -19.26
N ALA A 358 3.31 -9.42 -18.06
CA ALA A 358 4.06 -9.28 -16.82
C ALA A 358 3.62 -10.28 -15.75
N ASN A 359 4.47 -10.55 -14.77
CA ASN A 359 4.19 -11.46 -13.67
C ASN A 359 4.75 -10.95 -12.34
N LYS A 360 4.38 -11.61 -11.25
CA LYS A 360 4.84 -11.36 -9.88
C LYS A 360 4.53 -9.93 -9.37
N PHE A 361 3.45 -9.32 -9.87
CA PHE A 361 2.78 -8.21 -9.19
C PHE A 361 1.93 -8.73 -8.02
N ALA A 362 1.44 -7.85 -7.15
CA ALA A 362 0.53 -8.26 -6.09
C ALA A 362 -0.79 -8.79 -6.70
N PRO A 363 -1.34 -9.90 -6.17
CA PRO A 363 -2.60 -10.45 -6.66
C PRO A 363 -3.73 -9.42 -6.70
N GLY A 364 -4.38 -9.30 -7.85
CA GLY A 364 -5.53 -8.41 -8.00
C GLY A 364 -5.18 -6.93 -8.00
N GLU A 365 -3.91 -6.52 -8.06
CA GLU A 365 -3.55 -5.10 -8.01
C GLU A 365 -3.69 -4.40 -9.37
N ARG A 366 -4.03 -3.10 -9.32
CA ARG A 366 -3.95 -2.23 -10.49
C ARG A 366 -2.49 -1.88 -10.76
N VAL A 367 -2.09 -1.90 -12.02
CA VAL A 367 -0.73 -1.57 -12.47
C VAL A 367 -0.78 -0.40 -13.45
N LEU A 368 -0.01 0.63 -13.15
CA LEU A 368 0.12 1.85 -13.94
C LEU A 368 1.31 1.70 -14.88
N VAL A 369 1.11 1.89 -16.19
CA VAL A 369 2.17 1.75 -17.19
C VAL A 369 2.51 3.10 -17.79
N TYR A 370 3.80 3.44 -17.77
CA TYR A 370 4.37 4.69 -18.27
C TYR A 370 5.36 4.43 -19.39
N ILE A 371 5.55 5.44 -20.26
CA ILE A 371 6.58 5.44 -21.29
C ILE A 371 7.65 6.47 -20.89
N ASN A 372 8.89 6.00 -20.73
CA ASN A 372 10.12 6.73 -20.38
C ASN A 372 10.14 7.44 -19.01
N SER A 373 9.04 8.03 -18.55
CA SER A 373 8.99 8.82 -17.31
C SER A 373 7.65 8.64 -16.58
N THR A 374 7.68 8.74 -15.25
CA THR A 374 6.51 8.68 -14.37
C THR A 374 5.94 10.05 -14.00
N GLY A 375 6.50 11.14 -14.55
CA GLY A 375 6.12 12.52 -14.21
C GLY A 375 4.81 13.01 -14.81
N GLY A 376 4.07 12.17 -15.54
CA GLY A 376 2.81 12.52 -16.20
C GLY A 376 1.70 11.50 -15.94
N LEU A 377 0.66 11.52 -16.76
CA LEU A 377 -0.37 10.48 -16.74
C LEU A 377 0.21 9.14 -17.23
N PRO A 378 -0.26 8.00 -16.69
CA PRO A 378 0.10 6.70 -17.23
C PRO A 378 -0.37 6.62 -18.70
N ALA A 379 0.44 5.98 -19.54
CA ALA A 379 0.07 5.70 -20.93
C ALA A 379 -1.16 4.79 -20.99
N PHE A 380 -1.25 3.83 -20.06
CA PHE A 380 -2.43 3.00 -19.82
C PHE A 380 -2.33 2.32 -18.45
N THR A 381 -3.41 1.66 -18.06
CA THR A 381 -3.49 0.85 -16.83
C THR A 381 -3.86 -0.58 -17.16
N ALA A 382 -3.34 -1.52 -16.37
CA ALA A 382 -3.65 -2.94 -16.47
C ALA A 382 -4.02 -3.50 -15.08
N GLN A 383 -4.71 -4.63 -15.05
CA GLN A 383 -5.05 -5.33 -13.81
C GLN A 383 -4.23 -6.63 -13.72
N ALA A 384 -3.53 -6.83 -12.62
CA ALA A 384 -2.95 -8.12 -12.30
C ALA A 384 -4.05 -9.09 -11.86
N ASN A 385 -4.04 -10.33 -12.35
CA ASN A 385 -4.99 -11.35 -11.93
C ASN A 385 -4.67 -11.86 -10.51
N GLY A 386 -5.44 -12.84 -10.02
CA GLY A 386 -5.23 -13.45 -8.70
C GLY A 386 -3.87 -14.16 -8.50
N MET A 387 -3.11 -14.37 -9.57
CA MET A 387 -1.74 -14.91 -9.55
C MET A 387 -0.67 -13.83 -9.75
N GLY A 388 -1.05 -12.54 -9.78
CA GLY A 388 -0.12 -11.44 -9.99
C GLY A 388 0.37 -11.32 -11.44
N GLN A 389 -0.38 -11.82 -12.42
CA GLN A 389 -0.02 -11.79 -13.84
C GLN A 389 -0.85 -10.76 -14.61
N ILE A 390 -0.22 -10.13 -15.59
CA ILE A 390 -0.85 -9.30 -16.63
C ILE A 390 -0.64 -10.04 -17.95
N ARG A 391 -1.73 -10.32 -18.67
CA ARG A 391 -1.69 -11.07 -19.93
C ARG A 391 -2.05 -10.17 -21.11
N ASP A 392 -1.13 -10.08 -22.05
CA ASP A 392 -1.29 -9.58 -23.42
C ASP A 392 -2.02 -8.25 -23.56
N VAL A 393 -1.72 -7.31 -22.66
CA VAL A 393 -2.24 -5.94 -22.77
C VAL A 393 -1.50 -5.24 -23.89
N ALA A 394 -2.24 -4.76 -24.89
CA ALA A 394 -1.66 -4.23 -26.10
C ALA A 394 -2.11 -2.79 -26.38
N PHE A 395 -1.19 -1.98 -26.88
CA PHE A 395 -1.44 -0.59 -27.27
C PHE A 395 -0.72 -0.24 -28.57
N ASN A 396 -1.19 0.80 -29.26
CA ASN A 396 -0.52 1.33 -30.45
C ASN A 396 0.56 2.32 -30.04
N VAL A 397 1.77 2.16 -30.56
CA VAL A 397 2.89 3.08 -30.27
C VAL A 397 2.54 4.48 -30.78
N PRO A 398 2.53 5.53 -29.93
CA PRO A 398 2.22 6.88 -30.37
C PRO A 398 3.19 7.41 -31.44
N PHE A 399 2.65 8.16 -32.40
CA PHE A 399 3.47 8.97 -33.31
C PHE A 399 4.19 10.05 -32.52
N GLY A 400 5.51 10.19 -32.73
CA GLY A 400 6.38 11.12 -31.99
C GLY A 400 7.49 10.42 -31.19
N LEU A 401 7.31 9.15 -30.84
CA LEU A 401 8.37 8.35 -30.22
C LEU A 401 9.41 7.92 -31.29
N LYS A 402 10.69 7.92 -30.92
CA LYS A 402 11.82 7.58 -31.82
C LYS A 402 12.94 6.90 -31.07
N GLY A 403 13.53 5.85 -31.64
CA GLY A 403 14.66 5.13 -31.03
C GLY A 403 14.25 4.33 -29.80
N ARG A 404 15.19 4.09 -28.88
CA ARG A 404 14.97 3.27 -27.69
C ARG A 404 14.00 3.94 -26.72
N GLN A 405 12.97 3.21 -26.34
CA GLN A 405 11.96 3.58 -25.35
C GLN A 405 12.01 2.61 -24.17
N THR A 406 11.52 3.06 -23.02
CA THR A 406 11.36 2.21 -21.82
C THR A 406 9.90 2.23 -21.37
N LEU A 407 9.30 1.06 -21.26
CA LEU A 407 8.06 0.87 -20.51
C LEU A 407 8.38 0.69 -19.04
N MET A 408 7.65 1.40 -18.18
CA MET A 408 7.73 1.28 -16.73
C MET A 408 6.37 0.88 -16.20
N ALA A 409 6.27 -0.29 -15.57
CA ALA A 409 5.03 -0.73 -14.92
C ALA A 409 5.19 -0.65 -13.40
N ILE A 410 4.23 -0.01 -12.74
CA ILE A 410 4.25 0.27 -11.30
C ILE A 410 2.95 -0.25 -10.67
N GLY A 411 3.06 -1.14 -9.70
CA GLY A 411 1.92 -1.58 -8.88
C GLY A 411 1.38 -0.41 -8.06
N ASP A 412 0.08 -0.14 -8.15
CA ASP A 412 -0.56 1.00 -7.49
C ASP A 412 -0.50 0.85 -5.97
N GLN A 413 -0.71 -0.37 -5.48
CA GLN A 413 -0.70 -0.70 -4.06
C GLN A 413 0.69 -1.16 -3.60
N SER A 414 1.30 -2.12 -4.30
CA SER A 414 2.58 -2.71 -3.90
C SER A 414 3.76 -1.78 -4.09
N ARG A 415 3.61 -0.77 -4.97
CA ARG A 415 4.69 0.10 -5.45
C ARG A 415 5.84 -0.67 -6.11
N ALA A 416 5.64 -1.95 -6.44
CA ALA A 416 6.61 -2.75 -7.15
C ALA A 416 6.82 -2.20 -8.57
N VAL A 417 8.07 -2.13 -9.02
CA VAL A 417 8.44 -1.52 -10.30
C VAL A 417 9.16 -2.53 -11.17
N VAL A 418 8.80 -2.57 -12.45
CA VAL A 418 9.52 -3.31 -13.49
C VAL A 418 9.63 -2.49 -14.76
N ARG A 419 10.71 -2.72 -15.51
CA ARG A 419 11.00 -2.02 -16.77
C ARG A 419 11.17 -3.02 -17.91
N SER A 420 10.74 -2.63 -19.11
CA SER A 420 10.99 -3.36 -20.36
C SER A 420 11.29 -2.37 -21.47
N GLY A 421 12.26 -2.67 -22.32
CA GLY A 421 12.64 -1.82 -23.45
C GLY A 421 11.93 -2.19 -24.74
N PHE A 422 11.72 -1.21 -25.61
CA PHE A 422 11.41 -1.45 -27.03
C PHE A 422 12.01 -0.34 -27.90
N THR A 423 12.21 -0.60 -29.18
CA THR A 423 12.79 0.37 -30.12
C THR A 423 11.74 0.82 -31.13
N VAL A 424 11.59 2.13 -31.29
CA VAL A 424 10.76 2.71 -32.34
C VAL A 424 11.61 2.95 -33.58
N LEU A 425 11.35 2.17 -34.62
CA LEU A 425 12.02 2.23 -35.91
C LEU A 425 11.53 3.44 -36.71
N PRO A 426 12.42 4.13 -37.46
CA PRO A 426 12.00 5.22 -38.33
C PRO A 426 11.18 4.70 -39.52
N TYR A 427 10.34 5.58 -40.07
CA TYR A 427 9.77 5.38 -41.39
C TYR A 427 10.78 5.81 -42.44
N THR A 428 11.09 4.91 -43.38
CA THR A 428 12.02 5.13 -44.51
C THR A 428 11.24 5.07 -45.83
N PRO A 429 10.39 6.07 -46.12
CA PRO A 429 9.58 6.07 -47.32
C PRO A 429 10.43 6.33 -48.57
N SER A 430 9.91 5.92 -49.72
CA SER A 430 10.48 6.18 -51.04
C SER A 430 9.51 6.98 -51.91
N ALA A 431 10.07 7.72 -52.87
CA ALA A 431 9.32 8.46 -53.86
C ALA A 431 10.04 8.40 -55.20
N GLU A 432 9.28 8.22 -56.27
CA GLU A 432 9.77 8.20 -57.64
C GLU A 432 8.91 9.14 -58.49
N PRO A 433 9.50 10.06 -59.27
CA PRO A 433 8.74 10.90 -60.18
C PRO A 433 8.27 10.06 -61.38
N SER A 434 7.15 10.43 -62.00
CA SER A 434 6.61 9.74 -63.18
C SER A 434 7.52 9.80 -64.42
N ALA A 435 8.53 10.66 -64.41
CA ALA A 435 9.59 10.74 -65.40
C ALA A 435 10.88 11.27 -64.76
N PHE A 436 12.04 10.86 -65.30
CA PHE A 436 13.36 11.28 -64.82
C PHE A 436 13.82 12.66 -65.32
N GLY A 437 13.02 13.29 -66.20
CA GLY A 437 13.25 14.61 -66.77
C GLY A 437 12.13 15.01 -67.75
N GLY A 438 12.13 16.26 -68.19
CA GLY A 438 11.21 16.78 -69.21
C GLY A 438 11.39 18.28 -69.44
N ARG A 439 11.14 18.77 -70.66
CA ARG A 439 11.28 20.21 -70.97
C ARG A 439 10.32 21.05 -70.12
N ALA A 440 10.58 22.35 -70.00
CA ALA A 440 9.64 23.28 -69.38
C ALA A 440 8.21 23.07 -69.92
N GLY A 441 7.25 22.97 -69.00
CA GLY A 441 5.86 22.66 -69.31
C GLY A 441 5.45 21.20 -69.06
N THR A 442 6.40 20.27 -68.94
CA THR A 442 6.13 18.87 -68.56
C THR A 442 5.57 18.81 -67.15
N THR A 443 4.50 18.03 -66.93
CA THR A 443 3.94 17.80 -65.60
C THR A 443 4.40 16.46 -65.05
N LEU A 444 4.95 16.48 -63.84
CA LEU A 444 5.34 15.30 -63.08
C LEU A 444 4.29 14.96 -62.02
N SER A 445 4.10 13.67 -61.80
CA SER A 445 3.43 13.10 -60.63
C SER A 445 4.41 12.21 -59.86
N PHE A 446 4.03 11.74 -58.68
CA PHE A 446 4.87 10.90 -57.83
C PHE A 446 4.22 9.55 -57.53
N TYR A 447 5.05 8.52 -57.48
CA TYR A 447 4.72 7.20 -56.93
C TYR A 447 5.47 7.07 -55.60
N VAL A 448 4.75 6.75 -54.53
CA VAL A 448 5.32 6.70 -53.19
C VAL A 448 4.96 5.44 -52.44
N ALA A 449 5.85 5.01 -51.56
CA ALA A 449 5.64 3.88 -50.68
C ALA A 449 6.36 4.05 -49.34
N GLY A 450 5.94 3.28 -48.32
CA GLY A 450 6.64 3.19 -47.04
C GLY A 450 6.36 4.33 -46.06
N PHE A 451 5.40 5.20 -46.37
CA PHE A 451 4.81 6.16 -45.41
C PHE A 451 3.92 5.43 -44.38
N ALA A 452 3.52 6.12 -43.31
CA ALA A 452 2.57 5.57 -42.34
C ALA A 452 1.17 5.38 -42.95
N PRO A 453 0.45 4.30 -42.59
CA PRO A 453 -0.91 4.06 -43.08
C PRO A 453 -1.84 5.26 -42.96
N GLY A 454 -2.49 5.64 -44.06
CA GLY A 454 -3.50 6.70 -44.08
C GLY A 454 -2.96 8.10 -43.75
N GLU A 455 -1.65 8.34 -43.82
CA GLU A 455 -1.09 9.65 -43.50
C GLU A 455 -1.18 10.64 -44.67
N THR A 456 -1.25 11.93 -44.34
CA THR A 456 -1.13 13.00 -45.33
C THR A 456 0.36 13.28 -45.56
N VAL A 457 0.76 13.33 -46.83
CA VAL A 457 2.11 13.64 -47.28
C VAL A 457 2.12 15.01 -47.93
N THR A 458 3.09 15.85 -47.55
CA THR A 458 3.32 17.14 -48.19
C THR A 458 4.55 17.07 -49.09
N ALA A 459 4.39 17.41 -50.37
CA ALA A 459 5.47 17.44 -51.35
C ALA A 459 6.03 18.86 -51.50
N TYR A 460 7.36 18.95 -51.57
CA TYR A 460 8.12 20.18 -51.75
C TYR A 460 9.11 20.01 -52.90
N ALA A 461 9.31 21.08 -53.69
CA ALA A 461 10.35 21.18 -54.71
C ALA A 461 11.47 22.14 -54.25
N GLY A 462 12.71 21.82 -54.60
CA GLY A 462 13.92 22.58 -54.24
C GLY A 462 14.85 21.85 -53.26
N SER A 463 16.10 22.31 -53.19
CA SER A 463 17.15 21.75 -52.31
C SER A 463 17.42 22.67 -51.12
N GLY A 464 17.42 22.12 -49.91
CA GLY A 464 17.87 22.81 -48.69
C GLY A 464 16.90 23.82 -48.05
N SER A 465 17.30 24.34 -46.88
CA SER A 465 16.46 25.07 -45.91
C SER A 465 16.02 26.48 -46.31
N LYS A 466 16.29 26.95 -47.53
CA LYS A 466 16.02 28.36 -47.92
C LYS A 466 15.12 28.57 -49.14
N ALA A 467 14.65 27.51 -49.83
CA ALA A 467 13.71 27.69 -50.94
C ALA A 467 12.87 26.43 -51.24
N GLN A 468 12.28 25.79 -50.22
CA GLN A 468 11.33 24.70 -50.47
C GLN A 468 9.98 25.26 -50.90
N ARG A 469 9.62 25.09 -52.19
CA ARG A 469 8.29 25.41 -52.69
C ARG A 469 7.35 24.25 -52.42
N LYS A 470 6.32 24.45 -51.60
CA LYS A 470 5.25 23.47 -51.42
C LYS A 470 4.54 23.23 -52.76
N ILE A 471 4.54 21.99 -53.21
CA ILE A 471 3.86 21.55 -54.44
C ILE A 471 2.39 21.26 -54.16
N GLY A 472 2.15 20.52 -53.08
CA GLY A 472 0.81 20.08 -52.72
C GLY A 472 0.82 19.05 -51.59
N THR A 473 -0.37 18.55 -51.28
CA THR A 473 -0.60 17.50 -50.29
C THR A 473 -1.46 16.41 -50.88
N PHE A 474 -1.20 15.17 -50.51
CA PHE A 474 -2.02 14.02 -50.87
C PHE A 474 -2.03 13.02 -49.71
N GLN A 475 -2.99 12.09 -49.71
CA GLN A 475 -3.09 11.06 -48.69
C GLN A 475 -2.57 9.73 -49.24
N VAL A 476 -1.83 8.96 -48.43
CA VAL A 476 -1.47 7.57 -48.75
C VAL A 476 -2.55 6.60 -48.27
N ASP A 477 -2.63 5.44 -48.89
CA ASP A 477 -3.56 4.38 -48.55
C ASP A 477 -3.24 3.71 -47.19
N SER A 478 -4.03 2.70 -46.82
CA SER A 478 -3.83 1.90 -45.60
C SER A 478 -2.53 1.10 -45.58
N ARG A 479 -1.83 0.98 -46.71
CA ARG A 479 -0.52 0.33 -46.85
C ARG A 479 0.63 1.33 -46.94
N GLY A 480 0.35 2.63 -46.81
CA GLY A 480 1.36 3.68 -46.89
C GLY A 480 1.84 3.96 -48.32
N LYS A 481 1.01 3.70 -49.33
CA LYS A 481 1.31 3.90 -50.76
C LYS A 481 0.37 4.91 -51.40
N ALA A 482 0.86 5.58 -52.45
CA ALA A 482 0.02 6.33 -53.37
C ALA A 482 0.69 6.37 -54.75
N ALA A 483 -0.11 6.43 -55.81
CA ALA A 483 0.35 6.39 -57.20
C ALA A 483 -0.14 7.61 -57.96
N ALA A 484 0.69 8.13 -58.87
CA ALA A 484 0.40 9.31 -59.69
C ALA A 484 -0.16 10.50 -58.88
N VAL A 485 0.39 10.74 -57.70
CA VAL A 485 -0.04 11.80 -56.78
C VAL A 485 0.80 13.06 -56.89
N GLY A 486 0.19 14.20 -56.57
CA GLY A 486 0.81 15.50 -56.77
C GLY A 486 0.90 15.89 -58.24
N SER A 487 1.16 17.17 -58.49
CA SER A 487 1.31 17.71 -59.83
C SER A 487 2.35 18.82 -59.78
N TYR A 488 3.48 18.61 -60.46
CA TYR A 488 4.55 19.58 -60.56
C TYR A 488 4.85 19.91 -62.02
N LYS A 489 4.61 21.15 -62.43
CA LYS A 489 4.96 21.62 -63.76
C LYS A 489 6.41 22.11 -63.76
N ILE A 490 7.26 21.46 -64.55
CA ILE A 490 8.66 21.84 -64.76
C ILE A 490 8.70 23.25 -65.33
N THR A 491 9.45 24.15 -64.70
CA THR A 491 9.67 25.52 -65.17
C THR A 491 11.03 25.62 -65.88
N PRO A 492 11.29 26.68 -66.67
CA PRO A 492 12.61 26.89 -67.27
C PRO A 492 13.77 26.90 -66.24
N ALA A 493 13.49 27.30 -64.99
CA ALA A 493 14.47 27.29 -63.91
C ALA A 493 14.80 25.88 -63.37
N ASP A 494 13.94 24.89 -63.65
CA ASP A 494 14.10 23.50 -63.20
C ASP A 494 14.78 22.62 -64.27
N GLU A 495 15.07 23.14 -65.46
CA GLU A 495 15.60 22.36 -66.59
C GLU A 495 17.00 21.79 -66.33
N SER A 496 17.78 22.42 -65.43
CA SER A 496 19.06 21.88 -64.95
C SER A 496 18.92 20.77 -63.91
N GLY A 497 17.69 20.46 -63.49
CA GLY A 497 17.35 19.46 -62.48
C GLY A 497 16.66 20.07 -61.26
N VAL A 498 15.79 19.29 -60.63
CA VAL A 498 15.10 19.68 -59.39
C VAL A 498 14.99 18.49 -58.45
N SER A 499 15.25 18.75 -57.16
CA SER A 499 15.05 17.79 -56.07
C SER A 499 13.69 17.99 -55.43
N PHE A 500 13.09 16.88 -54.98
CA PHE A 500 11.83 16.84 -54.28
C PHE A 500 11.99 16.21 -52.90
N GLN A 501 11.24 16.74 -51.93
CA GLN A 501 11.09 16.14 -50.62
C GLN A 501 9.61 15.92 -50.32
N LEU A 502 9.26 14.72 -49.92
CA LEU A 502 7.90 14.33 -49.57
C LEU A 502 7.89 13.92 -48.11
N ILE A 503 7.13 14.64 -47.28
CA ILE A 503 7.19 14.53 -45.82
C ILE A 503 5.83 14.09 -45.28
N GLY A 504 5.81 12.97 -44.56
CA GLY A 504 4.61 12.45 -43.88
C GLY A 504 4.27 13.28 -42.64
N GLN A 505 3.02 13.72 -42.51
CA GLN A 505 2.60 14.58 -41.40
C GLN A 505 2.56 13.87 -40.04
N LYS A 506 2.29 12.55 -40.00
CA LYS A 506 2.22 11.79 -38.74
C LYS A 506 3.57 11.17 -38.41
N SER A 507 4.19 10.51 -39.39
CA SER A 507 5.43 9.76 -39.20
C SER A 507 6.68 10.64 -39.17
N GLY A 508 6.64 11.79 -39.83
CA GLY A 508 7.83 12.59 -40.15
C GLY A 508 8.79 11.90 -41.11
N GLY A 509 8.38 10.79 -41.74
CA GLY A 509 9.18 10.11 -42.76
C GLY A 509 9.42 11.02 -43.96
N VAL A 510 10.64 10.99 -44.50
CA VAL A 510 11.05 11.84 -45.62
C VAL A 510 11.48 10.97 -46.79
N ALA A 511 10.73 11.04 -47.88
CA ALA A 511 11.13 10.47 -49.16
C ALA A 511 11.76 11.57 -50.02
N ARG A 512 12.79 11.21 -50.78
CA ARG A 512 13.48 12.12 -51.70
C ARG A 512 13.41 11.56 -53.11
N ALA A 513 13.20 12.46 -54.06
CA ALA A 513 13.22 12.19 -55.49
C ALA A 513 13.98 13.32 -56.20
N SER A 514 14.45 13.07 -57.41
CA SER A 514 15.05 14.10 -58.24
C SER A 514 14.85 13.79 -59.70
N ILE A 515 14.79 14.84 -60.52
CA ILE A 515 14.98 14.73 -61.95
C ILE A 515 16.31 15.39 -62.30
N ASN A 516 17.07 14.75 -63.19
CA ASN A 516 18.33 15.26 -63.70
C ASN A 516 18.25 15.27 -65.22
N MET A 517 18.57 16.40 -65.83
CA MET A 517 18.93 16.42 -67.24
C MET A 517 20.45 16.47 -67.36
N SER A 518 21.11 15.31 -67.32
CA SER A 518 22.41 15.24 -68.01
C SER A 518 22.11 15.42 -69.49
N GLN A 519 22.73 16.41 -70.12
CA GLN A 519 22.58 16.68 -71.54
C GLN A 519 22.76 15.38 -72.35
N GLY A 520 21.66 14.80 -72.81
CA GLY A 520 21.66 13.85 -73.91
C GLY A 520 22.00 14.64 -75.17
N ARG A 521 23.30 14.85 -75.39
CA ARG A 521 23.84 15.24 -76.70
C ARG A 521 23.75 13.98 -77.56
N GLY A 522 22.58 13.77 -78.16
CA GLY A 522 22.42 12.89 -79.32
C GLY A 522 22.77 13.72 -80.54
N ASP A 523 23.83 13.29 -81.22
CA ASP A 523 24.33 13.85 -82.48
C ASP A 523 23.27 13.84 -83.60
#